data_AF-F0SX00-F1
#
_entry.id   AF-F0SX00-F1
#
_cell.length_a   1.000
_cell.length_b   1.000
_cell.length_c   1.000
_cell.angle_alpha   90.00
_cell.angle_beta   90.00
_cell.angle_gamma   90.00
#
_symmetry.space_group_name_H-M   'P 1'
#
loop_
_entity.id
_entity.type
_entity.pdbx_description
1 polymer ?
#
loop_
_entity_poly.entity_id
_entity_poly.type
_entity_poly.pdbx_seq_one_letter_code
_entity_poly.pdbx_strand_id
1 'polypeptide(L)'
;MTTTSSLRKVIIMVMCVAMMLCVMASTASAVTTDQDIDVKFYKTSDPTQFSMANGIVAGTAFYDIGTQELTIPLQVLAYAPGAPYDPTVYYGYIDEIKVDTDNNLLNGYEVIVAPASTPYPSGGTIAIPLASSLVTNGATFTVSFGIDLYDDADGTDPAAISHINNTAIMKFDFV
;
A
#
# COMPACT_ATOMS: atom_id res chain seq x y z
N MET A 1 55.29 -18.45 20.01
CA MET A 1 54.36 -17.88 19.02
C MET A 1 53.08 -18.73 19.03
N THR A 2 52.01 -18.21 19.61
CA THR A 2 50.70 -18.89 19.71
C THR A 2 49.61 -17.94 19.25
N THR A 3 49.49 -17.76 17.93
CA THR A 3 48.45 -16.97 17.27
C THR A 3 47.39 -17.89 16.68
N THR A 4 46.60 -18.57 17.52
CA THR A 4 45.54 -19.50 17.06
C THR A 4 44.16 -19.21 17.65
N SER A 5 44.07 -18.41 18.73
CA SER A 5 42.79 -18.14 19.42
C SER A 5 41.94 -17.06 18.74
N SER A 6 42.56 -16.02 18.17
CA SER A 6 41.85 -14.86 17.60
C SER A 6 41.13 -15.21 16.29
N LEU A 7 41.78 -15.96 15.41
CA LEU A 7 41.24 -16.27 14.08
C LEU A 7 39.96 -17.13 14.14
N ARG A 8 39.88 -18.08 15.08
CA ARG A 8 38.67 -18.90 15.29
C ARG A 8 37.47 -18.07 15.75
N LYS A 9 37.68 -17.06 16.60
CA LYS A 9 36.61 -16.18 17.08
C LYS A 9 36.07 -15.29 15.96
N VAL A 10 36.96 -14.77 15.11
CA VAL A 10 36.57 -13.95 13.95
C VAL A 10 35.78 -14.78 12.93
N ILE A 11 36.20 -16.01 12.63
CA ILE A 11 35.48 -16.89 11.70
C ILE A 11 34.08 -17.25 12.22
N ILE A 12 33.95 -17.56 13.52
CA ILE A 12 32.64 -17.84 14.13
C ILE A 12 31.74 -16.60 14.08
N MET A 13 32.28 -15.41 14.35
CA MET A 13 31.50 -14.17 14.32
C MET A 13 31.03 -13.82 12.90
N VAL A 14 31.89 -14.01 11.88
CA VAL A 14 31.52 -13.82 10.46
C VAL A 14 30.48 -14.85 10.02
N MET A 15 30.56 -16.10 10.48
CA MET A 15 29.52 -17.11 10.21
C MET A 15 28.19 -16.78 10.89
N CYS A 16 28.19 -16.28 12.13
CA CYS A 16 26.97 -15.86 12.81
C CYS A 16 26.31 -14.65 12.15
N VAL A 17 27.09 -13.67 11.68
CA VAL A 17 26.59 -12.51 10.93
C VAL A 17 26.06 -12.94 9.56
N ALA A 18 26.76 -13.84 8.85
CA ALA A 18 26.29 -14.39 7.59
C ALA A 18 25.01 -15.23 7.77
N MET A 19 24.90 -16.05 8.82
CA MET A 19 23.65 -16.77 9.14
C MET A 19 22.50 -15.82 9.50
N MET A 20 22.76 -14.75 10.25
CA MET A 20 21.72 -13.74 10.52
C MET A 20 21.28 -12.99 9.26
N LEU A 21 22.20 -12.67 8.34
CA LEU A 21 21.84 -12.12 7.02
C LEU A 21 21.07 -13.13 6.16
N CYS A 22 21.41 -14.42 6.21
CA CYS A 22 20.70 -15.47 5.48
C CYS A 22 19.32 -15.80 6.06
N VAL A 23 19.09 -15.59 7.37
CA VAL A 23 17.76 -15.78 8.01
C VAL A 23 16.83 -14.58 7.77
N MET A 24 17.39 -13.41 7.46
CA MET A 24 16.63 -12.22 7.02
C MET A 24 16.34 -12.22 5.51
N ALA A 25 17.03 -13.05 4.73
CA ALA A 25 16.62 -13.40 3.38
C ALA A 25 15.52 -14.48 3.45
N SER A 26 14.37 -14.14 4.05
CA SER A 26 13.16 -14.89 3.77
C SER A 26 13.02 -14.92 2.26
N THR A 27 12.98 -16.12 1.68
CA THR A 27 12.70 -16.33 0.26
C THR A 27 11.28 -15.84 -0.01
N ALA A 28 11.13 -14.54 -0.17
CA ALA A 28 9.92 -13.91 -0.64
C ALA A 28 9.80 -14.34 -2.10
N SER A 29 9.10 -15.46 -2.32
CA SER A 29 8.82 -15.95 -3.66
C SER A 29 7.78 -15.04 -4.28
N ALA A 30 8.09 -14.57 -5.49
CA ALA A 30 7.12 -13.93 -6.36
C ALA A 30 5.88 -14.81 -6.50
N VAL A 31 4.72 -14.18 -6.56
CA VAL A 31 3.48 -14.87 -6.84
C VAL A 31 3.54 -15.55 -8.23
N THR A 32 3.03 -16.78 -8.32
CA THR A 32 2.97 -17.55 -9.57
C THR A 32 1.57 -18.01 -9.95
N THR A 33 0.56 -17.67 -9.14
CA THR A 33 -0.85 -18.03 -9.32
C THR A 33 -1.73 -16.85 -8.93
N ASP A 34 -2.98 -16.86 -9.34
CA ASP A 34 -3.96 -15.95 -8.77
C ASP A 34 -4.00 -16.08 -7.25
N GLN A 35 -4.16 -14.98 -6.54
CA GLN A 35 -4.20 -15.00 -5.08
C GLN A 35 -4.93 -13.81 -4.48
N ASP A 36 -5.53 -14.06 -3.32
CA ASP A 36 -6.07 -13.04 -2.45
C ASP A 36 -4.93 -12.38 -1.64
N ILE A 37 -4.95 -11.06 -1.57
CA ILE A 37 -3.96 -10.25 -0.85
C ILE A 37 -4.69 -9.31 0.11
N ASP A 38 -4.34 -9.38 1.38
CA ASP A 38 -4.72 -8.37 2.36
C ASP A 38 -3.81 -7.14 2.16
N VAL A 39 -4.42 -6.03 1.74
CA VAL A 39 -3.72 -4.78 1.44
C VAL A 39 -3.97 -3.78 2.55
N LYS A 40 -2.90 -3.32 3.18
CA LYS A 40 -2.95 -2.33 4.26
C LYS A 40 -2.16 -1.08 3.90
N PHE A 41 -2.66 0.08 4.32
CA PHE A 41 -2.00 1.36 4.12
C PHE A 41 -1.55 1.95 5.45
N TYR A 42 -0.24 2.14 5.61
CA TYR A 42 0.36 2.72 6.80
C TYR A 42 0.87 4.13 6.55
N LYS A 43 0.95 4.97 7.59
CA LYS A 43 1.52 6.32 7.45
C LYS A 43 3.00 6.21 7.08
N THR A 44 3.45 7.03 6.13
CA THR A 44 4.88 7.16 5.80
C THR A 44 5.70 7.69 6.99
N SER A 45 5.10 8.54 7.83
CA SER A 45 5.72 9.10 9.04
C SER A 45 5.78 8.13 10.22
N ASP A 46 4.90 7.13 10.26
CA ASP A 46 4.85 6.10 11.30
C ASP A 46 4.21 4.81 10.74
N PRO A 47 5.04 3.85 10.28
CA PRO A 47 4.57 2.58 9.70
C PRO A 47 3.84 1.65 10.67
N THR A 48 3.69 2.03 11.94
CA THR A 48 2.88 1.29 12.93
C THR A 48 1.42 1.77 12.98
N GLN A 49 1.13 2.91 12.34
CA GLN A 49 -0.20 3.51 12.33
C GLN A 49 -0.81 3.42 10.93
N PHE A 50 -2.10 3.12 10.87
CA PHE A 50 -2.84 3.15 9.62
C PHE A 50 -2.94 4.57 9.07
N SER A 51 -2.80 4.66 7.75
CA SER A 51 -3.12 5.87 6.98
C SER A 51 -4.63 6.02 6.85
N MET A 52 -5.08 7.23 6.54
CA MET A 52 -6.48 7.51 6.20
C MET A 52 -6.95 6.67 5.00
N ALA A 53 -6.05 6.37 4.05
CA ALA A 53 -6.34 5.49 2.92
C ALA A 53 -6.72 4.05 3.33
N ASN A 54 -6.28 3.59 4.50
CA ASN A 54 -6.64 2.25 4.98
C ASN A 54 -8.14 2.12 5.23
N GLY A 55 -8.82 3.21 5.60
CA GLY A 55 -10.27 3.22 5.79
C GLY A 55 -11.06 3.11 4.48
N ILE A 56 -10.41 3.25 3.32
CA ILE A 56 -11.05 3.20 1.99
C ILE A 56 -11.03 1.76 1.43
N VAL A 57 -10.28 0.83 2.02
CA VAL A 57 -10.25 -0.57 1.56
C VAL A 57 -11.50 -1.31 2.06
N ALA A 58 -12.31 -1.85 1.14
CA ALA A 58 -13.58 -2.52 1.46
C ALA A 58 -13.45 -4.02 1.77
N GLY A 59 -12.28 -4.60 1.56
CA GLY A 59 -12.05 -6.03 1.74
C GLY A 59 -10.72 -6.48 1.17
N THR A 60 -10.58 -7.79 0.99
CA THR A 60 -9.38 -8.40 0.42
C THR A 60 -9.22 -8.02 -1.05
N ALA A 61 -8.00 -7.67 -1.45
CA ALA A 61 -7.66 -7.44 -2.85
C ALA A 61 -7.40 -8.77 -3.56
N PHE A 62 -7.53 -8.77 -4.88
CA PHE A 62 -7.25 -9.94 -5.71
C PHE A 62 -6.14 -9.62 -6.70
N TYR A 63 -5.14 -10.49 -6.79
CA TYR A 63 -4.09 -10.42 -7.81
C TYR A 63 -4.31 -11.51 -8.87
N ASP A 64 -4.43 -11.09 -10.12
CA ASP A 64 -4.56 -11.97 -11.29
C ASP A 64 -3.18 -12.14 -11.94
N ILE A 65 -2.67 -13.37 -12.00
CA ILE A 65 -1.34 -13.65 -12.58
C ILE A 65 -1.35 -13.56 -14.11
N GLY A 66 -2.51 -13.82 -14.73
CA GLY A 66 -2.69 -13.79 -16.18
C GLY A 66 -2.63 -12.38 -16.73
N THR A 67 -3.23 -11.42 -16.01
CA THR A 67 -3.21 -9.99 -16.39
C THR A 67 -2.13 -9.18 -15.67
N GLN A 68 -1.51 -9.73 -14.61
CA GLN A 68 -0.56 -9.04 -13.73
C GLN A 68 -1.15 -7.76 -13.13
N GLU A 69 -2.37 -7.89 -12.60
CA GLU A 69 -3.16 -6.78 -12.07
C GLU A 69 -3.60 -7.05 -10.63
N LEU A 70 -3.38 -6.08 -9.75
CA LEU A 70 -3.94 -6.06 -8.40
C LEU A 70 -5.23 -5.25 -8.39
N THR A 71 -6.36 -5.89 -8.09
CA THR A 71 -7.65 -5.23 -7.93
C THR A 71 -7.96 -5.04 -6.45
N ILE A 72 -8.04 -3.80 -5.99
CA ILE A 72 -8.40 -3.45 -4.61
C ILE A 72 -9.85 -2.96 -4.59
N PRO A 73 -10.75 -3.60 -3.82
CA PRO A 73 -12.11 -3.10 -3.62
C PRO A 73 -12.09 -1.88 -2.70
N LEU A 74 -12.81 -0.83 -3.10
CA LEU A 74 -12.88 0.44 -2.39
C LEU A 74 -14.22 0.59 -1.68
N GLN A 75 -14.26 1.40 -0.62
CA GLN A 75 -15.47 1.84 0.07
C GLN A 75 -15.40 3.34 0.32
N VAL A 76 -16.56 3.96 0.55
CA VAL A 76 -16.64 5.38 0.90
C VAL A 76 -16.09 5.60 2.29
N LEU A 77 -15.15 6.53 2.45
CA LEU A 77 -14.62 6.91 3.76
C LEU A 77 -15.48 8.01 4.37
N ALA A 78 -16.17 7.71 5.47
CA ALA A 78 -16.73 8.75 6.31
C ALA A 78 -15.62 9.45 7.11
N TYR A 79 -15.35 10.70 6.77
CA TYR A 79 -14.37 11.57 7.43
C TYR A 79 -15.09 12.67 8.21
N ALA A 80 -14.99 12.61 9.54
CA ALA A 80 -15.40 13.71 10.41
C ALA A 80 -14.15 14.52 10.81
N PRO A 81 -14.01 15.79 10.40
CA PRO A 81 -12.94 16.64 10.92
C PRO A 81 -13.17 16.74 12.42
N GLY A 82 -12.16 16.41 13.23
CA GLY A 82 -12.26 16.35 14.70
C GLY A 82 -12.49 17.68 15.43
N ALA A 83 -13.14 18.66 14.79
CA ALA A 83 -13.54 19.90 15.44
C ALA A 83 -14.72 19.61 16.39
N PRO A 84 -14.62 19.94 17.68
CA PRO A 84 -15.61 19.56 18.70
C PRO A 84 -17.02 20.17 18.52
N TYR A 85 -17.22 21.02 17.50
CA TYR A 85 -18.48 21.72 17.23
C TYR A 85 -18.92 21.63 15.76
N ASP A 86 -18.24 20.81 14.95
CA ASP A 86 -18.64 20.58 13.56
C ASP A 86 -19.11 19.13 13.40
N PRO A 87 -20.43 18.88 13.33
CA PRO A 87 -20.96 17.55 13.11
C PRO A 87 -20.87 17.11 11.64
N THR A 88 -20.26 17.92 10.77
CA THR A 88 -20.22 17.62 9.34
C THR A 88 -19.37 16.38 9.09
N VAL A 89 -20.01 15.39 8.47
CA VAL A 89 -19.33 14.20 7.93
C VAL A 89 -19.10 14.47 6.45
N TYR A 90 -17.84 14.38 6.05
CA TYR A 90 -17.46 14.36 4.65
C TYR A 90 -17.28 12.93 4.17
N TYR A 91 -17.51 12.71 2.89
CA TYR A 91 -17.38 11.40 2.25
C TYR A 91 -16.20 11.46 1.29
N GLY A 92 -15.17 10.66 1.59
CA GLY A 92 -13.94 10.59 0.84
C GLY A 92 -13.95 9.46 -0.17
N TYR A 93 -13.53 9.78 -1.40
CA TYR A 93 -13.38 8.85 -2.52
C TYR A 93 -11.96 8.97 -3.05
N ILE A 94 -11.32 7.84 -3.35
CA ILE A 94 -10.03 7.88 -4.07
C ILE A 94 -10.31 8.35 -5.48
N ASP A 95 -9.66 9.43 -5.89
CA ASP A 95 -9.67 9.96 -7.26
C ASP A 95 -8.51 9.35 -8.07
N GLU A 96 -7.35 9.25 -7.44
CA GLU A 96 -6.15 8.67 -8.04
C GLU A 96 -5.32 7.92 -7.00
N ILE A 97 -4.65 6.85 -7.40
CA ILE A 97 -3.50 6.29 -6.69
C ILE A 97 -2.30 6.28 -7.62
N LYS A 98 -1.14 6.54 -7.04
CA LYS A 98 0.16 6.46 -7.70
C LYS A 98 1.04 5.53 -6.90
N VAL A 99 1.55 4.48 -7.54
CA VAL A 99 2.38 3.46 -6.91
C VAL A 99 3.81 3.58 -7.40
N ASP A 100 4.76 3.77 -6.49
CA ASP A 100 6.19 3.69 -6.76
C ASP A 100 6.61 2.21 -6.77
N THR A 101 6.87 1.67 -7.95
CA THR A 101 7.13 0.24 -8.18
C THR A 101 8.61 -0.13 -8.25
N ASP A 102 9.52 0.84 -8.29
CA ASP A 102 10.97 0.62 -8.39
C ASP A 102 11.77 1.30 -7.27
N ASN A 103 11.07 1.88 -6.29
CA ASN A 103 11.64 2.52 -5.12
C ASN A 103 12.53 3.72 -5.49
N ASN A 104 12.28 4.31 -6.66
CA ASN A 104 12.98 5.46 -7.19
C ASN A 104 12.01 6.65 -7.33
N LEU A 105 11.79 7.36 -6.23
CA LEU A 105 10.91 8.52 -6.14
C LEU A 105 11.15 9.65 -7.17
N LEU A 106 12.26 9.62 -7.94
CA LEU A 106 12.60 10.63 -8.95
C LEU A 106 12.39 10.15 -10.40
N ASN A 107 12.42 8.85 -10.66
CA ASN A 107 12.34 8.25 -12.01
C ASN A 107 11.43 7.01 -12.06
N GLY A 108 10.70 6.75 -10.99
CA GLY A 108 9.97 5.52 -10.81
C GLY A 108 8.85 5.36 -11.82
N TYR A 109 8.58 4.12 -12.19
CA TYR A 109 7.36 3.80 -12.93
C TYR A 109 6.18 4.06 -12.02
N GLU A 110 5.65 5.28 -12.13
CA GLU A 110 4.46 5.73 -11.45
C GLU A 110 3.25 5.16 -12.18
N VAL A 111 2.61 4.17 -11.57
CA VAL A 111 1.35 3.66 -12.06
C VAL A 111 0.25 4.56 -11.53
N ILE A 112 -0.29 5.44 -12.39
CA ILE A 112 -1.42 6.30 -12.08
C ILE A 112 -2.69 5.60 -12.53
N VAL A 113 -3.57 5.30 -11.58
CA VAL A 113 -4.86 4.68 -11.89
C VAL A 113 -5.98 5.43 -11.18
N ALA A 114 -7.08 5.59 -11.89
CA ALA A 114 -8.30 6.24 -11.43
C ALA A 114 -9.44 5.20 -11.37
N PRO A 115 -10.42 5.36 -10.48
CA PRO A 115 -11.60 4.50 -10.46
C PRO A 115 -12.40 4.62 -11.76
N ALA A 116 -13.20 3.59 -12.05
CA ALA A 116 -13.89 3.43 -13.34
C ALA A 116 -15.02 4.45 -13.65
N SER A 117 -15.43 5.32 -12.71
CA SER A 117 -16.53 6.28 -12.93
C SER A 117 -16.49 7.51 -12.01
N THR A 118 -16.90 8.69 -12.52
CA THR A 118 -17.13 9.94 -11.77
C THR A 118 -18.56 10.48 -12.00
N PRO A 119 -19.25 11.10 -11.01
CA PRO A 119 -18.95 11.12 -9.58
C PRO A 119 -19.02 9.69 -9.01
N TYR A 120 -18.26 9.39 -7.96
CA TYR A 120 -17.94 8.03 -7.50
C TYR A 120 -19.08 7.40 -6.67
N PRO A 121 -20.12 6.77 -7.25
CA PRO A 121 -21.28 6.35 -6.48
C PRO A 121 -20.97 4.95 -5.94
N SER A 122 -20.74 4.82 -4.64
CA SER A 122 -20.43 3.57 -3.94
C SER A 122 -19.13 2.88 -4.37
N GLY A 123 -18.16 2.81 -3.45
CA GLY A 123 -17.07 1.83 -3.41
C GLY A 123 -16.84 0.99 -4.66
N GLY A 124 -16.03 1.53 -5.57
CA GLY A 124 -15.63 0.86 -6.81
C GLY A 124 -14.43 -0.06 -6.60
N THR A 125 -13.65 -0.25 -7.65
CA THR A 125 -12.33 -0.89 -7.57
C THR A 125 -11.27 0.03 -8.12
N ILE A 126 -10.04 -0.21 -7.68
CA ILE A 126 -8.85 0.31 -8.34
C ILE A 126 -8.01 -0.88 -8.81
N ALA A 127 -7.64 -0.83 -10.08
CA ALA A 127 -6.88 -1.88 -10.76
C ALA A 127 -5.46 -1.36 -10.98
N ILE A 128 -4.47 -1.99 -10.36
CA ILE A 128 -3.07 -1.55 -10.36
C ILE A 128 -2.25 -2.59 -11.12
N PRO A 129 -1.75 -2.27 -12.33
CA PRO A 129 -0.76 -3.10 -13.01
C PRO A 129 0.50 -3.28 -12.16
N LEU A 130 0.82 -4.52 -11.77
CA LEU A 130 1.98 -4.86 -10.96
C LEU A 130 2.64 -6.13 -11.50
N ALA A 131 3.91 -6.03 -11.87
CA ALA A 131 4.69 -7.18 -12.31
C ALA A 131 4.75 -8.24 -11.19
N SER A 132 4.55 -9.52 -11.54
CA SER A 132 4.49 -10.60 -10.55
C SER A 132 5.75 -10.72 -9.68
N SER A 133 6.90 -10.32 -10.23
CA SER A 133 8.19 -10.25 -9.52
C SER A 133 8.19 -9.30 -8.32
N LEU A 134 7.29 -8.32 -8.29
CA LEU A 134 7.15 -7.34 -7.20
C LEU A 134 6.14 -7.80 -6.14
N VAL A 135 5.26 -8.74 -6.48
CA VAL A 135 4.18 -9.19 -5.62
C VAL A 135 4.68 -10.39 -4.81
N THR A 136 5.14 -10.10 -3.60
CA THR A 136 5.63 -11.09 -2.63
C THR A 136 4.97 -10.85 -1.27
N ASN A 137 4.91 -11.89 -0.43
CA ASN A 137 4.35 -11.73 0.91
C ASN A 137 5.22 -10.76 1.74
N GLY A 138 4.60 -9.73 2.30
CA GLY A 138 5.30 -8.64 2.98
C GLY A 138 5.87 -7.57 2.05
N ALA A 139 5.59 -7.61 0.74
CA ALA A 139 5.97 -6.54 -0.18
C ALA A 139 5.41 -5.19 0.27
N THR A 140 6.21 -4.14 0.10
CA THR A 140 5.85 -2.77 0.45
C THR A 140 6.11 -1.83 -0.71
N PHE A 141 5.16 -0.91 -0.95
CA PHE A 141 5.26 0.13 -1.96
C PHE A 141 5.01 1.48 -1.31
N THR A 142 5.77 2.49 -1.72
CA THR A 142 5.40 3.87 -1.42
C THR A 142 4.29 4.26 -2.39
N VAL A 143 3.18 4.77 -1.86
CA VAL A 143 2.04 5.20 -2.67
C VAL A 143 1.66 6.63 -2.33
N SER A 144 1.13 7.35 -3.31
CA SER A 144 0.39 8.59 -3.09
C SER A 144 -1.04 8.42 -3.57
N PHE A 145 -1.97 9.12 -2.94
CA PHE A 145 -3.39 9.09 -3.28
C PHE A 145 -3.96 10.50 -3.24
N GLY A 146 -4.79 10.78 -4.23
CA GLY A 146 -5.74 11.88 -4.24
C GLY A 146 -7.07 11.38 -3.66
N ILE A 147 -7.57 12.06 -2.64
CA ILE A 147 -8.88 11.80 -2.06
C ILE A 147 -9.74 13.04 -2.23
N ASP A 148 -10.80 12.90 -3.00
CA ASP A 148 -11.82 13.93 -3.13
C ASP A 148 -12.85 13.77 -2.01
N LEU A 149 -13.12 14.87 -1.33
CA LEU A 149 -14.15 14.94 -0.30
C LEU A 149 -15.42 15.55 -0.87
N TYR A 150 -16.56 15.00 -0.45
CA TYR A 150 -17.91 15.47 -0.75
C TYR A 150 -18.71 15.64 0.54
N ASP A 151 -19.75 16.45 0.51
CA ASP A 151 -20.69 16.64 1.63
C ASP A 151 -21.84 15.61 1.64
N ASP A 152 -22.05 14.94 0.50
CA ASP A 152 -23.06 13.92 0.29
C ASP A 152 -22.45 12.55 -0.04
N ALA A 153 -22.93 11.51 0.64
CA ALA A 153 -22.54 10.12 0.40
C ALA A 153 -23.10 9.57 -0.92
N ASP A 154 -24.25 10.10 -1.34
CA ASP A 154 -24.99 9.64 -2.51
C ASP A 154 -24.39 10.21 -3.81
N GLY A 155 -23.39 11.11 -3.71
CA GLY A 155 -22.68 11.69 -4.85
C GLY A 155 -23.58 12.61 -5.70
N THR A 156 -24.61 13.20 -5.09
CA THR A 156 -25.54 14.10 -5.81
C THR A 156 -24.94 15.48 -6.06
N ASP A 157 -23.93 15.89 -5.27
CA ASP A 157 -23.10 17.04 -5.58
C ASP A 157 -21.96 16.63 -6.53
N PRO A 158 -21.92 17.16 -7.78
CA PRO A 158 -20.89 16.81 -8.74
C PRO A 158 -19.50 17.37 -8.40
N ALA A 159 -19.39 18.35 -7.49
CA ALA A 159 -18.13 19.02 -7.19
C ALA A 159 -17.52 18.55 -5.86
N ALA A 160 -16.27 18.11 -5.89
CA ALA A 160 -15.51 17.87 -4.68
C ALA A 160 -15.36 19.18 -3.90
N ILE A 161 -15.68 19.15 -2.61
CA ILE A 161 -15.52 20.30 -1.70
C ILE A 161 -14.04 20.54 -1.37
N SER A 162 -13.22 19.50 -1.48
CA SER A 162 -11.79 19.54 -1.20
C SER A 162 -11.10 18.34 -1.83
N HIS A 163 -9.83 18.53 -2.17
CA HIS A 163 -8.94 17.47 -2.64
C HIS A 163 -7.78 17.32 -1.66
N ILE A 164 -7.58 16.11 -1.15
CA ILE A 164 -6.53 15.78 -0.19
C ILE A 164 -5.49 14.89 -0.88
N ASN A 165 -4.27 15.40 -0.96
CA ASN A 165 -3.10 14.60 -1.33
C ASN A 165 -2.48 13.99 -0.09
N ASN A 166 -2.20 12.70 -0.13
CA ASN A 166 -1.60 12.00 1.01
C ASN A 166 -0.71 10.83 0.51
N THR A 167 0.24 10.43 1.35
CA THR A 167 1.19 9.35 1.06
C THR A 167 1.06 8.25 2.10
N ALA A 168 1.21 7.00 1.65
CA ALA A 168 1.21 5.83 2.54
C ALA A 168 2.25 4.81 2.09
N ILE A 169 2.49 3.86 2.97
CA ILE A 169 3.14 2.60 2.65
C ILE A 169 2.03 1.58 2.43
N MET A 170 1.88 1.12 1.20
CA MET A 170 1.01 -0.02 0.87
C MET A 170 1.77 -1.30 1.19
N LYS A 171 1.19 -2.19 1.99
CA LYS A 171 1.79 -3.48 2.38
C LYS A 171 0.88 -4.63 1.99
N PHE A 172 1.49 -5.70 1.47
CA PHE A 172 0.81 -6.94 1.14
C PHE A 172 1.02 -7.99 2.22
N ASP A 173 -0.07 -8.59 2.67
CA ASP A 173 -0.08 -9.79 3.50
C ASP A 173 -0.91 -10.86 2.75
N PHE A 174 -0.30 -11.96 2.33
CA PHE A 174 -1.03 -13.01 1.60
C PHE A 174 -1.99 -13.76 2.54
N VAL A 175 -3.18 -14.13 2.04
CA VAL A 175 -4.27 -14.76 2.83
C VAL A 175 -4.20 -16.29 2.81
#